data_AF-A0A1V5VQM2-F1
#
_entry.id   AF-A0A1V5VQM2-F1
#
_cell.length_a   1.000
_cell.length_b   1.000
_cell.length_c   1.000
_cell.angle_alpha   90.00
_cell.angle_beta   90.00
_cell.angle_gamma   90.00
#
_symmetry.space_group_name_H-M   'P 1'
#
loop_
_entity.id
_entity.type
_entity.pdbx_description
1 polymer ?
#
loop_
_entity_poly.entity_id
_entity_poly.type
_entity_poly.pdbx_seq_one_letter_code
_entity_poly.pdbx_strand_id
1 'polypeptide(L)' 'MLSFTWNAPPELPEARSQRTHVVVRLRELAAGETLVTLRHDGWGEGGEWDAAFEYFSRVWGGVVLARLRRRFE' A
#
# COMPACT_ATOMS: atom_id res chain seq x y z
N MET A 1 -10.91 -3.54 10.45
CA MET A 1 -9.81 -2.70 9.92
C MET A 1 -8.52 -3.44 10.17
N LEU A 2 -7.69 -3.62 9.13
CA LEU A 2 -6.36 -4.21 9.25
C LEU A 2 -5.33 -3.09 9.07
N SER A 3 -4.38 -2.95 9.99
CA SER A 3 -3.35 -1.92 9.93
C SER A 3 -2.00 -2.46 10.35
N PHE A 4 -0.95 -2.06 9.64
CA PHE A 4 0.42 -2.48 9.92
C PHE A 4 1.42 -1.42 9.47
N THR A 5 2.62 -1.44 10.05
CA THR A 5 3.74 -0.61 9.59
C THR A 5 4.40 -1.22 8.35
N TRP A 6 4.98 -0.40 7.50
CA TRP A 6 5.67 -0.83 6.28
C TRP A 6 7.02 -0.14 6.13
N ASN A 7 7.91 -0.72 5.33
CA ASN A 7 9.26 -0.23 5.10
C ASN A 7 9.48 0.05 3.60
N ALA A 8 10.24 1.10 3.28
CA ALA A 8 10.66 1.38 1.91
C ALA A 8 11.70 0.35 1.40
N PRO A 9 11.87 0.18 0.09
CA PRO A 9 12.88 -0.73 -0.50
C PRO A 9 14.31 -0.51 0.03
N PRO A 10 15.17 -1.57 0.09
CA PRO A 10 16.55 -1.45 0.58
C PRO A 10 17.41 -0.40 -0.14
N GLU A 11 17.15 -0.15 -1.41
CA GLU A 11 17.83 0.84 -2.25
C GLU A 11 17.44 2.30 -1.92
N LEU A 12 16.45 2.51 -1.04
CA LEU A 12 16.03 3.82 -0.52
C LEU A 12 16.28 3.88 1.00
N PRO A 13 17.55 3.93 1.45
CA PRO A 13 17.93 3.88 2.87
C PRO A 13 17.41 5.04 3.72
N GLU A 14 17.34 6.26 3.19
CA GLU A 14 16.78 7.44 3.88
C GLU A 14 15.29 7.23 4.17
N ALA A 15 14.50 6.92 3.13
CA ALA A 15 13.07 6.67 3.31
C ALA A 15 12.80 5.42 4.17
N ARG A 16 13.67 4.40 4.08
CA ARG A 16 13.56 3.15 4.85
C ARG A 16 13.88 3.31 6.33
N SER A 17 14.60 4.37 6.71
CA SER A 17 14.93 4.67 8.12
C SER A 17 13.68 4.92 8.98
N GLN A 18 12.58 5.35 8.36
CA GLN A 18 11.27 5.50 8.97
C GLN A 18 10.29 4.45 8.43
N ARG A 19 9.45 3.92 9.31
CA ARG A 19 8.33 3.08 8.88
C ARG A 19 7.11 3.93 8.57
N THR A 20 6.47 3.63 7.45
CA THR A 20 5.16 4.15 7.05
C THR A 20 4.04 3.28 7.62
N HIS A 21 2.78 3.67 7.40
CA HIS A 21 1.62 2.87 7.82
C HIS A 21 0.71 2.52 6.65
N VAL A 22 0.25 1.27 6.63
CA VAL A 22 -0.74 0.78 5.68
C VAL A 22 -2.01 0.42 6.44
N VAL A 23 -3.14 0.91 5.93
CA VAL A 23 -4.47 0.59 6.44
C VAL A 23 -5.30 -0.02 5.33
N VAL A 24 -5.80 -1.23 5.56
CA VAL A 24 -6.73 -1.94 4.67
C VAL A 24 -8.11 -1.96 5.32
N ARG A 25 -9.11 -1.51 4.57
CA ARG A 25 -10.52 -1.59 4.95
C ARG A 25 -11.25 -2.49 3.98
N LEU A 26 -12.15 -3.30 4.54
CA LEU A 26 -13.05 -4.16 3.80
C LEU A 26 -14.45 -3.71 4.16
N ARG A 27 -15.27 -3.39 3.15
CA ARG A 27 -16.71 -3.21 3.33
C ARG A 27 -17.45 -4.10 2.35
N GLU A 28 -18.58 -4.63 2.79
CA GLU A 28 -19.54 -5.24 1.88
C GLU A 28 -20.06 -4.17 0.89
N LEU A 29 -20.04 -4.50 -0.39
CA LEU A 29 -20.61 -3.69 -1.47
C LEU A 29 -21.98 -4.25 -1.89
N ALA A 30 -22.05 -5.58 -2.00
CA ALA A 30 -23.25 -6.39 -2.25
C ALA A 30 -22.99 -7.82 -1.75
N ALA A 31 -24.00 -8.70 -1.82
CA ALA A 31 -23.84 -10.10 -1.46
C ALA A 31 -22.73 -10.76 -2.29
N GLY A 32 -21.69 -11.27 -1.61
CA GLY A 32 -20.52 -11.87 -2.28
C GLY A 32 -19.50 -10.87 -2.83
N GLU A 33 -19.73 -9.57 -2.72
CA GLU A 33 -18.84 -8.52 -3.22
C GLU A 33 -18.29 -7.68 -2.06
N THR A 34 -16.96 -7.57 -2.00
CA THR A 34 -16.26 -6.76 -0.98
C THR A 34 -15.46 -5.64 -1.65
N LEU A 35 -15.76 -4.40 -1.27
CA LEU A 35 -14.90 -3.27 -1.59
C LEU A 35 -13.71 -3.26 -0.63
N VAL A 36 -12.51 -3.41 -1.20
CA VAL A 36 -11.23 -3.31 -0.48
C VAL A 36 -10.60 -1.96 -0.78
N THR A 37 -10.32 -1.17 0.26
CA THR A 37 -9.54 0.07 0.13
C THR A 37 -8.24 -0.05 0.90
N LEU A 38 -7.14 0.39 0.27
CA LEU A 38 -5.81 0.44 0.85
C LEU A 38 -5.36 1.89 0.89
N ARG A 39 -4.91 2.35 2.07
CA ARG A 39 -4.30 3.66 2.26
C ARG A 39 -2.89 3.46 2.83
N HIS A 40 -1.91 4.11 2.22
CA HIS A 40 -0.51 4.11 2.65
C HIS A 40 -0.14 5.55 3.00
N ASP A 41 0.18 5.81 4.27
CA ASP A 41 0.50 7.13 4.82
C ASP A 41 1.80 7.11 5.64
N GLY A 42 2.17 8.25 6.23
CA GLY A 42 3.41 8.40 7.01
C GLY A 42 4.64 8.70 6.16
N TRP A 43 4.43 9.32 4.99
CA TRP A 43 5.48 9.75 4.08
C TRP A 43 6.25 10.94 4.63
N GLY A 44 7.56 10.97 4.40
CA GLY A 44 8.34 12.21 4.40
C GLY A 44 8.17 12.97 3.08
N GLU A 45 9.05 13.94 2.84
CA GLU A 45 8.99 14.83 1.68
C GLU A 45 10.31 14.79 0.89
N GLY A 46 10.22 14.77 -0.45
CA GLY A 46 11.37 14.93 -1.33
C GLY A 46 12.28 13.70 -1.46
N GLY A 47 13.14 13.72 -2.48
CA GLY A 47 14.23 12.76 -2.64
C GLY A 47 13.75 11.30 -2.68
N GLU A 48 14.25 10.48 -1.76
CA GLU A 48 13.86 9.07 -1.69
C GLU A 48 12.39 8.86 -1.32
N TRP A 49 11.75 9.82 -0.64
CA TRP A 49 10.33 9.73 -0.29
C TRP A 49 9.44 9.82 -1.53
N ASP A 50 9.78 10.68 -2.49
CA ASP A 50 9.06 10.79 -3.76
C ASP A 50 9.20 9.49 -4.55
N ALA A 51 10.42 8.94 -4.63
CA ALA A 51 10.69 7.67 -5.30
C ALA A 51 9.94 6.50 -4.64
N ALA A 52 9.91 6.45 -3.30
CA ALA A 52 9.16 5.44 -2.55
C ALA A 52 7.65 5.57 -2.79
N PHE A 53 7.12 6.80 -2.77
CA PHE A 53 5.71 7.08 -3.01
C PHE A 53 5.28 6.64 -4.41
N GLU A 54 6.05 6.99 -5.45
CA GLU A 54 5.78 6.57 -6.83
C GLU A 54 5.84 5.04 -6.97
N TYR A 55 6.87 4.42 -6.38
CA TYR A 55 7.03 2.96 -6.39
C TYR A 55 5.80 2.25 -5.81
N PHE A 56 5.37 2.64 -4.61
CA PHE A 56 4.24 2.00 -3.95
C PHE A 56 2.89 2.34 -4.57
N SER A 57 2.73 3.54 -5.13
CA SER A 57 1.54 3.91 -5.91
C SER A 57 1.32 2.96 -7.09
N ARG A 58 2.40 2.59 -7.78
CA ARG A 58 2.35 1.61 -8.88
C ARG A 58 2.13 0.18 -8.38
N VAL A 59 2.90 -0.26 -7.38
CA VAL A 59 2.94 -1.67 -6.97
C VAL A 59 1.67 -2.10 -6.22
N TRP A 60 1.12 -1.25 -5.35
CA TRP A 60 -0.11 -1.59 -4.62
C TRP A 60 -1.27 -1.86 -5.57
N GLY A 61 -1.55 -0.93 -6.50
CA GLY A 61 -2.63 -1.06 -7.46
C GLY A 61 -2.34 -2.09 -8.56
N GLY A 62 -1.21 -1.93 -9.25
CA GLY A 62 -0.89 -2.68 -10.47
C GLY A 62 -0.50 -4.14 -10.22
N VAL A 63 -0.05 -4.49 -9.01
CA VAL A 63 0.45 -5.83 -8.71
C VAL A 63 -0.31 -6.46 -7.55
N VAL A 64 -0.32 -5.84 -6.38
CA VAL A 64 -0.81 -6.50 -5.15
C VAL A 64 -2.33 -6.63 -5.16
N LEU A 65 -3.06 -5.52 -5.33
CA LEU A 65 -4.53 -5.54 -5.35
C LEU A 65 -5.07 -6.27 -6.57
N ALA A 66 -4.40 -6.16 -7.73
CA ALA A 66 -4.75 -6.94 -8.92
C ALA A 66 -4.65 -8.46 -8.66
N ARG A 67 -3.58 -8.93 -8.00
CA ARG A 67 -3.42 -10.35 -7.63
C ARG A 67 -4.42 -10.80 -6.57
N LEU A 68 -4.75 -9.91 -5.62
CA LEU A 68 -5.79 -10.19 -4.63
C LEU A 68 -7.14 -10.43 -5.32
N ARG A 69 -7.53 -9.56 -6.25
CA ARG A 69 -8.77 -9.72 -7.03
C ARG A 69 -8.78 -11.05 -7.78
N ARG A 70 -7.71 -11.35 -8.52
CA ARG A 70 -7.54 -12.61 -9.27
C ARG A 70 -7.67 -13.87 -8.39
N ARG A 71 -7.36 -13.80 -7.09
CA ARG A 71 -7.48 -14.95 -6.17
C ARG A 71 -8.93 -15.29 -5.81
N PHE A 72 -9.85 -14.34 -5.95
CA PHE A 72 -11.27 -14.50 -5.61
C PHE A 72 -12.20 -14.49 -6.83
N GLU A 73 -11.65 -14.24 -8.03
CA GLU A 73 -12.25 -14.58 -9.33
C GLU A 73 -12.12 -16.08 -9.60
#